data_AF-A0A1H3WS23-F1
#
_entry.id   AF-A0A1H3WS23-F1
#
_cell.length_a   1.000
_cell.length_b   1.000
_cell.length_c   1.000
_cell.angle_alpha   90.00
_cell.angle_beta   90.00
_cell.angle_gamma   90.00
#
_symmetry.space_group_name_H-M   'P 1'
#
loop_
_entity.id
_entity.type
_entity.pdbx_description
1 polymer ?
#
loop_
_entity_poly.entity_id
_entity_poly.type
_entity_poly.pdbx_seq_one_letter_code
_entity_poly.pdbx_strand_id
1 'polypeptide(L)'
;MKFKPTNLETVLNKQRSKSVTEKELLSEINEIFKNVDEQDQKVLKRTASSSNKHSSNNFNIDALETNRIYHIDDIKKICVSYRLRFLDSHLFKADLPYKAIQNIKDLEKTHETLLSGFKIMAPSKLFKLANADDPLLFAPIGNGYYYLIHKWGNDLSPFRKIKMWPLINLENFIFTAFIISLLVTYLLPQGFFMNKENAGLESFILFIFMFKWILGVALYYGFAKGKNFNSAIWTSRYYNA
;
A
#
# COMPACT_ATOMS: atom_id res chain seq x y z
N MET A 1 11.16 -2.94 26.95
CA MET A 1 11.67 -2.87 25.56
C MET A 1 10.76 -1.93 24.77
N LYS A 2 11.19 -0.72 24.40
CA LYS A 2 10.38 0.21 23.59
C LYS A 2 10.58 -0.12 22.11
N PHE A 3 9.55 -0.62 21.43
CA PHE A 3 9.60 -0.88 19.99
C PHE A 3 9.55 0.45 19.24
N LYS A 4 10.49 0.66 18.30
CA LYS A 4 10.51 1.88 17.47
C LYS A 4 9.31 1.88 16.51
N PRO A 5 8.64 3.03 16.31
CA PRO A 5 7.55 3.13 15.35
C PRO A 5 8.08 2.97 13.92
N THR A 6 7.18 2.55 13.02
CA THR A 6 7.50 2.27 11.61
C THR A 6 7.25 3.51 10.77
N ASN A 7 8.34 4.14 10.33
CA ASN A 7 8.32 5.24 9.38
C ASN A 7 8.11 4.70 7.95
N LEU A 8 7.07 5.14 7.26
CA LEU A 8 6.75 4.63 5.92
C LEU A 8 7.79 4.96 4.85
N GLU A 9 8.42 6.14 4.92
CA GLU A 9 9.46 6.55 3.97
C GLU A 9 10.69 5.64 4.06
N THR A 10 11.12 5.29 5.27
CA THR A 10 12.26 4.38 5.43
C THR A 10 11.95 2.97 4.94
N VAL A 11 10.71 2.51 5.12
CA VAL A 11 10.24 1.23 4.58
C VAL A 11 10.17 1.27 3.06
N LEU A 12 9.74 2.38 2.47
CA LEU A 12 9.67 2.60 1.02
C LEU A 12 11.07 2.64 0.39
N ASN A 13 12.02 3.34 1.00
CA ASN A 13 13.42 3.33 0.58
C ASN A 13 14.02 1.92 0.60
N LYS A 14 13.78 1.16 1.67
CA LYS A 14 14.23 -0.24 1.79
C LYS A 14 13.56 -1.18 0.79
N GLN A 15 12.32 -0.88 0.39
CA GLN A 15 11.60 -1.68 -0.61
C GLN A 15 12.15 -1.40 -2.01
N ARG A 16 12.36 -0.13 -2.36
CA ARG A 16 12.96 0.28 -3.65
C ARG A 16 14.34 -0.31 -3.85
N SER A 17 15.21 -0.24 -2.83
CA SER A 17 16.60 -0.73 -2.92
C SER A 17 16.72 -2.24 -3.18
N LYS A 18 15.62 -2.99 -3.07
CA LYS A 18 15.58 -4.42 -3.42
C LYS A 18 15.11 -4.67 -4.85
N SER A 19 14.37 -3.72 -5.43
CA SER A 19 13.75 -3.85 -6.74
C SER A 19 14.68 -3.33 -7.84
N VAL A 20 15.33 -2.18 -7.65
CA VAL A 20 16.07 -1.48 -8.71
C VAL A 20 17.32 -0.78 -8.14
N THR A 21 18.43 -0.82 -8.90
CA THR A 21 19.65 -0.08 -8.58
C THR A 21 19.51 1.40 -8.98
N GLU A 22 20.12 2.32 -8.23
CA GLU A 22 20.02 3.77 -8.52
C GLU A 22 20.39 4.13 -9.97
N LYS A 23 21.41 3.47 -10.53
CA LYS A 23 21.85 3.66 -11.91
C LYS A 23 20.81 3.20 -12.95
N GLU A 24 20.11 2.10 -12.69
CA GLU A 24 19.07 1.55 -13.57
C GLU A 24 17.83 2.45 -13.55
N LEU A 25 17.47 2.96 -12.37
CA LEU A 25 16.36 3.89 -12.20
C LEU A 25 16.61 5.20 -12.96
N LEU A 26 17.83 5.74 -12.91
CA LEU A 26 18.19 6.92 -13.71
C LEU A 26 18.10 6.66 -15.21
N SER A 27 18.53 5.49 -15.70
CA SER A 27 18.38 5.16 -17.13
C SER A 27 16.92 5.06 -17.56
N GLU A 28 16.06 4.41 -16.77
CA GLU A 28 14.63 4.28 -17.08
C GLU A 28 13.94 5.65 -17.08
N ILE A 29 14.28 6.51 -16.12
CA ILE A 29 13.74 7.88 -16.07
C ILE A 29 14.17 8.68 -17.30
N ASN A 30 15.46 8.62 -17.65
CA ASN A 30 15.97 9.30 -18.85
C ASN A 30 15.26 8.82 -20.13
N GLU A 31 14.96 7.53 -20.23
CA GLU A 31 14.15 7.01 -21.34
C GLU A 31 12.72 7.53 -21.33
N ILE A 32 12.08 7.66 -20.16
CA ILE A 32 10.72 8.23 -20.06
C ILE A 32 10.70 9.65 -20.61
N PHE A 33 11.65 10.50 -20.20
CA PHE A 33 11.71 11.89 -20.66
C PHE A 33 12.08 11.99 -22.14
N LYS A 34 13.05 11.19 -22.61
CA LYS A 34 13.41 11.16 -24.04
C LYS A 34 12.24 10.74 -24.93
N ASN A 35 11.43 9.79 -24.47
CA ASN A 35 10.22 9.37 -25.17
C ASN A 35 9.13 10.45 -25.18
N VAL A 36 9.04 11.30 -24.15
CA VAL A 36 8.14 12.46 -24.14
C VAL A 36 8.58 13.49 -25.18
N ASP A 37 9.88 13.82 -25.23
CA ASP A 37 10.44 14.75 -26.22
C ASP A 37 10.24 14.25 -27.67
N GLU A 38 10.40 12.94 -27.90
CA GLU A 38 10.17 12.31 -29.22
C GLU A 38 8.68 12.16 -29.56
N GLN A 39 7.81 12.00 -28.57
CA GLN A 39 6.35 11.91 -28.77
C GLN A 39 5.72 13.28 -29.03
N ASP A 40 6.24 14.37 -28.49
CA ASP A 40 5.70 15.72 -28.73
C ASP A 40 5.72 16.11 -30.22
N GLN A 41 6.69 15.62 -31.00
CA GLN A 41 6.71 15.82 -32.46
C GLN A 41 5.69 14.96 -33.23
N LYS A 42 5.25 13.81 -32.67
CA LYS A 42 4.33 12.86 -33.31
C LYS A 42 2.89 12.98 -32.80
N VAL A 43 2.66 13.50 -31.59
CA VAL A 43 1.36 13.58 -30.92
C VAL A 43 0.54 14.77 -31.41
N LEU A 44 1.16 15.89 -31.81
CA LEU A 44 0.46 17.01 -32.48
C LEU A 44 -0.30 16.59 -33.76
N LYS A 45 0.03 15.43 -34.35
CA LYS A 45 -0.68 14.84 -35.50
C LYS A 45 -1.74 13.79 -35.14
N ARG A 46 -1.93 13.43 -33.86
CA ARG A 46 -2.81 12.32 -33.42
C ARG A 46 -3.87 12.68 -32.38
N THR A 47 -3.86 13.87 -31.79
CA THR A 47 -4.80 14.28 -30.74
C THR A 47 -6.15 14.79 -31.27
N ALA A 48 -6.87 13.95 -32.00
CA ALA A 48 -8.33 14.05 -32.10
C ALA A 48 -9.05 12.86 -31.44
N SER A 49 -8.33 11.84 -30.95
CA SER A 49 -8.95 10.62 -30.43
C SER A 49 -8.02 9.82 -29.51
N SER A 50 -7.84 10.24 -28.25
CA SER A 50 -7.69 9.27 -27.14
C SER A 50 -7.71 9.96 -25.78
N SER A 51 -8.63 9.52 -24.94
CA SER A 51 -8.86 9.98 -23.57
C SER A 51 -7.95 9.27 -22.56
N ASN A 52 -6.63 9.27 -22.76
CA ASN A 52 -5.70 8.77 -21.75
C ASN A 52 -5.26 9.90 -20.83
N LYS A 53 -6.00 10.10 -19.74
CA LYS A 53 -5.57 10.90 -18.58
C LYS A 53 -4.44 10.19 -17.83
N HIS A 54 -3.27 10.08 -18.45
CA HIS A 54 -2.02 9.97 -17.70
C HIS A 54 -1.54 11.40 -17.48
N SER A 55 -1.79 11.94 -16.28
CA SER A 55 -1.19 13.21 -15.87
C SER A 55 0.30 12.96 -15.64
N SER A 56 1.13 13.14 -16.67
CA SER A 56 2.58 13.28 -16.52
C SER A 56 2.89 14.75 -16.28
N ASN A 57 3.69 15.06 -15.27
CA ASN A 57 4.22 16.41 -15.09
C ASN A 57 5.62 16.45 -15.71
N ASN A 58 5.93 17.55 -16.40
CA ASN A 58 7.21 17.71 -17.08
C ASN A 58 8.29 18.16 -16.06
N PHE A 59 8.82 17.21 -15.30
CA PHE A 59 9.90 17.51 -14.35
C PHE A 59 11.23 17.67 -15.06
N ASN A 60 12.02 18.67 -14.66
CA ASN A 60 13.43 18.74 -15.03
C ASN A 60 14.22 17.60 -14.33
N ILE A 61 14.82 16.70 -15.12
CA ILE A 61 15.60 15.53 -14.66
C ILE A 61 16.75 15.93 -13.75
N ASP A 62 17.48 17.00 -14.11
CA ASP A 62 18.69 17.41 -13.40
C ASP A 62 18.40 17.92 -11.98
N ALA A 63 17.16 18.35 -11.74
CA ALA A 63 16.69 18.83 -10.45
C ALA A 63 15.97 17.76 -9.62
N LEU A 64 15.75 16.55 -10.17
CA LEU A 64 15.04 15.49 -9.46
C LEU A 64 15.97 14.73 -8.50
N GLU A 65 15.57 14.66 -7.24
CA GLU A 65 16.24 13.78 -6.28
C GLU A 65 15.83 12.31 -6.49
N THR A 66 16.76 11.48 -6.97
CA THR A 66 16.58 10.04 -7.22
C THR A 66 16.05 9.28 -6.00
N ASN A 67 16.40 9.73 -4.80
CA ASN A 67 16.00 9.12 -3.53
C ASN A 67 14.49 9.27 -3.21
N ARG A 68 13.75 10.12 -3.93
CA ARG A 68 12.31 10.37 -3.75
C ARG A 68 11.45 9.77 -4.86
N ILE A 69 12.05 9.07 -5.80
CA ILE A 69 11.34 8.47 -6.92
C ILE A 69 11.02 7.02 -6.61
N TYR A 70 9.77 6.63 -6.87
CA TYR A 70 9.25 5.30 -6.59
C TYR A 70 8.34 4.81 -7.72
N HIS A 71 8.48 3.53 -8.07
CA HIS A 71 7.58 2.86 -8.99
C HIS A 71 6.27 2.48 -8.29
N ILE A 72 5.16 2.46 -9.04
CA ILE A 72 3.84 2.08 -8.52
C ILE A 72 3.82 0.69 -7.88
N ASP A 73 4.65 -0.25 -8.34
CA ASP A 73 4.71 -1.59 -7.76
C ASP A 73 5.31 -1.61 -6.35
N ASP A 74 6.29 -0.76 -6.06
CA ASP A 74 6.85 -0.65 -4.72
C ASP A 74 5.84 0.01 -3.77
N ILE A 75 5.14 1.05 -4.24
CA ILE A 75 4.02 1.68 -3.52
C ILE A 75 2.93 0.64 -3.23
N LYS A 76 2.56 -0.17 -4.23
CA LYS A 76 1.56 -1.24 -4.11
C LYS A 76 1.95 -2.26 -3.05
N LYS A 77 3.18 -2.76 -3.06
CA LYS A 77 3.67 -3.74 -2.07
C LYS A 77 3.51 -3.22 -0.64
N ILE A 78 3.82 -1.94 -0.40
CA ILE A 78 3.66 -1.30 0.91
C ILE A 78 2.20 -1.10 1.26
N CYS A 79 1.39 -0.60 0.32
CA CYS A 79 -0.04 -0.43 0.51
C CYS A 79 -0.72 -1.74 0.92
N VAL A 80 -0.39 -2.84 0.24
CA VAL A 80 -0.93 -4.16 0.53
C VAL A 80 -0.43 -4.68 1.89
N SER A 81 0.85 -4.51 2.21
CA SER A 81 1.46 -5.01 3.45
C SER A 81 0.92 -4.32 4.71
N TYR A 82 0.67 -3.02 4.65
CA TYR A 82 0.26 -2.20 5.81
C TYR A 82 -1.22 -1.80 5.81
N ARG A 83 -1.98 -2.27 4.82
CA ARG A 83 -3.37 -1.88 4.54
C ARG A 83 -3.51 -0.36 4.42
N LEU A 84 -2.77 0.20 3.48
CA LEU A 84 -2.87 1.60 3.04
C LEU A 84 -3.59 1.67 1.69
N ARG A 85 -4.06 2.85 1.34
CA ARG A 85 -4.61 3.16 0.02
C ARG A 85 -3.75 4.21 -0.65
N PHE A 86 -3.67 4.14 -1.97
CA PHE A 86 -3.01 5.11 -2.82
C PHE A 86 -4.06 5.72 -3.75
N LEU A 87 -4.55 6.92 -3.39
CA LEU A 87 -5.70 7.55 -4.03
C LEU A 87 -5.40 9.01 -4.39
N ASP A 88 -6.21 9.59 -5.27
CA ASP A 88 -6.09 10.99 -5.67
C ASP A 88 -6.30 11.92 -4.46
N SER A 89 -5.55 13.02 -4.41
CA SER A 89 -5.56 13.96 -3.27
C SER A 89 -6.94 14.56 -3.00
N HIS A 90 -7.78 14.76 -4.02
CA HIS A 90 -9.15 15.24 -3.87
C HIS A 90 -10.03 14.33 -2.99
N LEU A 91 -9.73 13.03 -2.91
CA LEU A 91 -10.48 12.10 -2.06
C LEU A 91 -10.06 12.20 -0.58
N PHE A 92 -8.93 12.84 -0.30
CA PHE A 92 -8.40 13.01 1.05
C PHE A 92 -9.16 14.12 1.77
N LYS A 93 -9.79 13.78 2.90
CA LYS A 93 -10.69 14.69 3.63
C LYS A 93 -9.99 15.60 4.64
N ALA A 94 -8.73 15.33 4.94
CA ALA A 94 -7.96 16.15 5.87
C ALA A 94 -7.20 17.25 5.11
N ASP A 95 -6.97 18.37 5.75
CA ASP A 95 -6.22 19.47 5.14
C ASP A 95 -4.74 19.09 4.97
N LEU A 96 -4.16 19.56 3.86
CA LEU A 96 -2.73 19.45 3.65
C LEU A 96 -1.99 20.41 4.58
N PRO A 97 -0.93 19.97 5.28
CA PRO A 97 -0.17 20.86 6.13
C PRO A 97 0.50 21.96 5.29
N TYR A 98 0.68 23.14 5.87
CA TYR A 98 1.32 24.27 5.20
C TYR A 98 2.68 23.91 4.58
N LYS A 99 3.47 23.07 5.26
CA LYS A 99 4.76 22.57 4.74
C LYS A 99 4.63 21.76 3.45
N ALA A 100 3.57 20.96 3.29
CA ALA A 100 3.35 20.24 2.05
C ALA A 100 3.02 21.20 0.90
N ILE A 101 2.22 22.25 1.17
CA ILE A 101 1.89 23.29 0.19
C ILE A 101 3.15 24.07 -0.21
N GLN A 102 4.00 24.40 0.75
CA GLN A 102 5.28 25.08 0.49
C GLN A 102 6.20 24.22 -0.39
N ASN A 103 6.36 22.92 -0.06
CA ASN A 103 7.15 22.00 -0.88
C ASN A 103 6.62 21.87 -2.32
N ILE A 104 5.29 21.90 -2.52
CA ILE A 104 4.72 21.90 -3.88
C ILE A 104 5.16 23.16 -4.63
N LYS A 105 4.99 24.35 -4.04
CA LYS A 105 5.37 25.62 -4.66
C LYS A 105 6.87 25.69 -4.99
N ASP A 106 7.70 25.18 -4.09
CA ASP A 106 9.15 25.15 -4.30
C ASP A 106 9.52 24.22 -5.48
N LEU A 107 8.86 23.06 -5.60
CA LEU A 107 9.03 22.15 -6.73
C LEU A 107 8.52 22.76 -8.04
N GLU A 108 7.34 23.38 -8.04
CA GLU A 108 6.78 24.06 -9.22
C GLU A 108 7.72 25.16 -9.73
N LYS A 109 8.31 25.94 -8.82
CA LYS A 109 9.30 26.96 -9.16
C LYS A 109 10.60 26.36 -9.70
N THR A 110 11.07 25.27 -9.11
CA THR A 110 12.35 24.63 -9.49
C THR A 110 12.27 23.96 -10.85
N HIS A 111 11.13 23.33 -11.16
CA HIS A 111 10.92 22.64 -12.43
C HIS A 111 10.21 23.52 -13.48
N GLU A 112 9.84 24.76 -13.15
CA GLU A 112 9.09 25.69 -14.00
C GLU A 112 7.81 25.07 -14.59
N THR A 113 7.12 24.23 -13.80
CA THR A 113 5.89 23.55 -14.21
C THR A 113 4.79 23.63 -13.16
N LEU A 114 3.55 23.51 -13.63
CA LEU A 114 2.38 23.35 -12.75
C LEU A 114 2.17 21.86 -12.48
N LEU A 115 2.28 21.48 -11.22
CA LEU A 115 2.14 20.08 -10.83
C LEU A 115 0.67 19.71 -10.67
N SER A 116 0.28 18.58 -11.25
CA SER A 116 -1.09 18.07 -11.21
C SER A 116 -1.14 16.57 -10.98
N GLY A 117 -2.33 16.05 -10.67
CA GLY A 117 -2.54 14.60 -10.48
C GLY A 117 -1.98 14.05 -9.17
N PHE A 118 -1.90 14.88 -8.13
CA PHE A 118 -1.40 14.49 -6.81
C PHE A 118 -2.11 13.24 -6.25
N LYS A 119 -1.33 12.34 -5.67
CA LYS A 119 -1.81 11.13 -5.00
C LYS A 119 -1.31 11.06 -3.57
N ILE A 120 -2.12 10.51 -2.68
CA ILE A 120 -1.82 10.35 -1.27
C ILE A 120 -1.83 8.87 -0.93
N MET A 121 -0.75 8.42 -0.27
CA MET A 121 -0.69 7.12 0.37
C MET A 121 -1.08 7.27 1.84
N ALA A 122 -2.15 6.62 2.27
CA ALA A 122 -2.71 6.79 3.61
C ALA A 122 -3.55 5.58 4.06
N PRO A 123 -3.65 5.30 5.37
CA PRO A 123 -4.63 4.35 5.91
C PRO A 123 -6.07 4.67 5.47
N SER A 124 -6.90 3.64 5.26
CA SER A 124 -8.30 3.82 4.82
C SER A 124 -9.18 4.63 5.77
N LYS A 125 -8.78 4.79 7.04
CA LYS A 125 -9.48 5.64 8.01
C LYS A 125 -9.29 7.14 7.72
N LEU A 126 -8.19 7.54 7.09
CA LEU A 126 -7.85 8.96 6.84
C LEU A 126 -8.72 9.60 5.76
N PHE A 127 -9.25 8.79 4.85
CA PHE A 127 -10.27 9.23 3.89
C PHE A 127 -11.64 9.48 4.54
N LYS A 128 -11.77 9.29 5.86
CA LYS A 128 -13.00 9.50 6.63
C LYS A 128 -12.84 10.41 7.85
N LEU A 129 -11.69 10.39 8.53
CA LEU A 129 -11.41 11.19 9.72
C LEU A 129 -10.11 11.99 9.56
N ALA A 130 -10.09 13.20 10.11
CA ALA A 130 -8.97 14.15 10.02
C ALA A 130 -7.70 13.75 10.80
N ASN A 131 -7.73 12.68 11.58
CA ASN A 131 -6.58 12.25 12.39
C ASN A 131 -5.55 11.49 11.54
N ALA A 132 -4.44 12.15 11.18
CA ALA A 132 -3.43 11.65 10.25
C ALA A 132 -2.40 10.69 10.88
N ASP A 133 -2.48 9.41 10.52
CA ASP A 133 -1.44 8.40 10.75
C ASP A 133 -0.59 8.23 9.47
N ASP A 134 0.55 8.90 9.41
CA ASP A 134 1.60 8.82 8.37
C ASP A 134 1.17 8.95 6.88
N PRO A 135 0.47 10.02 6.45
CA PRO A 135 0.26 10.29 5.03
C PRO A 135 1.52 10.71 4.27
N LEU A 136 1.63 10.22 3.03
CA LEU A 136 2.67 10.58 2.07
C LEU A 136 2.03 11.16 0.80
N LEU A 137 2.51 12.31 0.34
CA LEU A 137 2.05 13.00 -0.87
C LEU A 137 3.01 12.75 -2.02
N PHE A 138 2.44 12.34 -3.15
CA PHE A 138 3.16 12.05 -4.37
C PHE A 138 2.66 12.88 -5.55
N ALA A 139 3.55 13.18 -6.49
CA ALA A 139 3.22 13.69 -7.82
C ALA A 139 3.64 12.68 -8.91
N PRO A 140 2.83 12.49 -9.96
CA PRO A 140 3.18 11.59 -11.05
C PRO A 140 4.25 12.20 -11.95
N ILE A 141 5.29 11.43 -12.24
CA ILE A 141 6.36 11.79 -13.19
C ILE A 141 5.99 11.29 -14.59
N GLY A 142 5.39 10.09 -14.67
CA GLY A 142 5.07 9.42 -15.94
C GLY A 142 5.41 7.93 -15.85
N ASN A 143 4.87 7.12 -16.77
CA ASN A 143 5.18 5.69 -16.88
C ASN A 143 5.14 4.89 -15.56
N GLY A 144 4.18 5.20 -14.66
CA GLY A 144 4.04 4.50 -13.37
C GLY A 144 4.98 4.98 -12.27
N TYR A 145 5.83 5.97 -12.52
CA TYR A 145 6.71 6.59 -11.54
C TYR A 145 6.07 7.78 -10.82
N TYR A 146 6.35 7.87 -9.53
CA TYR A 146 5.86 8.91 -8.63
C TYR A 146 7.00 9.52 -7.82
N TYR A 147 6.98 10.84 -7.71
CA TYR A 147 7.89 11.63 -6.89
C TYR A 147 7.26 11.89 -5.51
N LEU A 148 8.00 11.62 -4.43
CA LEU A 148 7.58 11.92 -3.06
C LEU A 148 7.85 13.39 -2.70
N ILE A 149 6.78 14.14 -2.50
CA ILE A 149 6.85 15.58 -2.19
C ILE A 149 7.03 15.80 -0.68
N HIS A 150 6.18 15.15 0.13
CA HIS A 150 6.15 15.38 1.57
C HIS A 150 5.56 14.20 2.34
N LYS A 151 6.07 14.01 3.56
CA LYS A 151 5.56 13.09 4.57
C LYS A 151 5.14 13.90 5.80
N TRP A 152 3.97 13.62 6.38
CA TRP A 152 3.53 14.25 7.63
C TRP A 152 2.74 13.27 8.51
N GLY A 153 2.44 13.67 9.74
CA GLY A 153 1.71 12.84 10.70
C GLY A 153 2.60 11.91 11.53
N ASN A 154 1.96 11.05 12.33
CA ASN A 154 2.65 10.14 13.25
C ASN A 154 2.99 8.81 12.56
N ASP A 155 4.17 8.27 12.85
CA ASP A 155 4.62 6.97 12.34
C ASP A 155 3.67 5.81 12.72
N LEU A 156 3.64 4.78 11.86
CA LEU A 156 2.78 3.61 12.08
C LEU A 156 3.26 2.74 13.24
N SER A 157 2.32 2.06 13.90
CA SER A 157 2.66 1.07 14.94
C SER A 157 3.50 -0.09 14.36
N PRO A 158 4.56 -0.57 15.04
CA PRO A 158 5.48 -1.58 14.50
C PRO A 158 4.83 -2.93 14.22
N PHE A 159 3.80 -3.29 14.98
CA PHE A 159 3.06 -4.55 14.81
C PHE A 159 1.97 -4.49 13.74
N ARG A 160 1.80 -3.34 13.06
CA ARG A 160 0.74 -3.16 12.07
C ARG A 160 0.85 -4.17 10.93
N LYS A 161 2.06 -4.41 10.44
CA LYS A 161 2.31 -5.35 9.34
C LYS A 161 1.82 -6.76 9.69
N ILE A 162 2.15 -7.25 10.89
CA ILE A 162 1.77 -8.58 11.37
C ILE A 162 0.25 -8.67 11.52
N LYS A 163 -0.37 -7.65 12.14
CA LYS A 163 -1.83 -7.61 12.32
C LYS A 163 -2.59 -7.59 10.99
N MET A 164 -2.05 -6.96 9.95
CA MET A 164 -2.69 -6.86 8.64
C MET A 164 -2.36 -8.04 7.71
N TRP A 165 -1.37 -8.87 8.04
CA TRP A 165 -0.92 -9.98 7.19
C TRP A 165 -2.01 -10.99 6.81
N PRO A 166 -2.92 -11.41 7.73
CA PRO A 166 -4.02 -12.31 7.39
C PRO A 166 -5.03 -11.70 6.41
N LEU A 167 -5.02 -10.37 6.23
CA LEU A 167 -5.96 -9.64 5.37
C LEU A 167 -5.35 -9.29 4.00
N ILE A 168 -4.17 -9.80 3.67
CA ILE A 168 -3.51 -9.53 2.38
C ILE A 168 -4.21 -10.25 1.23
N ASN A 169 -4.55 -11.52 1.39
CA ASN A 169 -5.20 -12.40 0.43
C ASN A 169 -5.95 -13.52 1.16
N LEU A 170 -6.73 -14.32 0.41
CA LEU A 170 -7.49 -15.45 0.97
C LEU A 170 -6.58 -16.56 1.53
N GLU A 171 -5.43 -16.79 0.90
CA GLU A 171 -4.48 -17.82 1.31
C GLU A 171 -3.90 -17.53 2.70
N ASN A 172 -3.38 -16.32 2.94
CA ASN A 172 -2.86 -15.91 4.25
C ASN A 172 -3.96 -15.93 5.31
N PHE A 173 -5.19 -15.60 4.93
CA PHE A 173 -6.34 -15.65 5.81
C PHE A 173 -6.63 -17.08 6.29
N ILE A 174 -6.75 -18.02 5.35
CA ILE A 174 -6.98 -19.44 5.64
C ILE A 174 -5.80 -20.01 6.44
N PHE A 175 -4.56 -19.68 6.05
CA PHE A 175 -3.37 -20.12 6.76
C PHE A 175 -3.34 -19.59 8.21
N THR A 176 -3.70 -18.34 8.44
CA THR A 176 -3.79 -17.79 9.79
C THR A 176 -4.87 -18.50 10.60
N ALA A 177 -6.04 -18.75 10.01
CA ALA A 177 -7.12 -19.51 10.67
C ALA A 177 -6.66 -20.93 11.03
N PHE A 178 -5.89 -21.58 10.15
CA PHE A 178 -5.29 -22.89 10.37
C PHE A 178 -4.34 -22.88 11.57
N ILE A 179 -3.38 -21.94 11.62
CA ILE A 179 -2.44 -21.82 12.75
C ILE A 179 -3.17 -21.53 14.07
N ILE A 180 -4.16 -20.62 14.07
CA ILE A 180 -4.97 -20.32 15.26
C ILE A 180 -5.72 -21.58 15.70
N SER A 181 -6.30 -22.33 14.78
CA SER A 181 -7.02 -23.56 15.12
C SER A 181 -6.11 -24.65 15.70
N LEU A 182 -4.86 -24.77 15.23
CA LEU A 182 -3.87 -25.65 15.86
C LEU A 182 -3.57 -25.22 17.29
N LEU A 183 -3.32 -23.93 17.51
CA LEU A 183 -3.02 -23.39 18.85
C LEU A 183 -4.19 -23.59 19.81
N VAL A 184 -5.42 -23.29 19.36
CA VAL A 184 -6.62 -23.48 20.19
C VAL A 184 -6.83 -24.95 20.52
N THR A 185 -6.62 -25.85 19.55
CA THR A 185 -6.75 -27.30 19.79
C THR A 185 -5.69 -27.79 20.78
N TYR A 186 -4.46 -27.30 20.69
CA TYR A 186 -3.38 -27.66 21.61
C TYR A 186 -3.63 -27.18 23.05
N LEU A 187 -4.27 -26.02 23.22
CA LEU A 187 -4.60 -25.48 24.55
C LEU A 187 -5.77 -26.23 25.22
N LEU A 188 -6.53 -27.05 24.49
CA LEU A 188 -7.59 -27.84 25.08
C LEU A 188 -7.00 -29.04 25.84
N PRO A 189 -7.31 -29.19 27.14
CA PRO A 189 -6.79 -30.29 27.92
C PRO A 189 -7.34 -31.63 27.42
N GLN A 190 -6.44 -32.60 27.21
CA GLN A 190 -6.74 -33.94 26.67
C GLN A 190 -7.71 -34.76 27.54
N GLY A 191 -8.02 -34.31 28.77
CA GLY A 191 -8.85 -35.04 29.73
C GLY A 191 -10.37 -34.95 29.54
N PHE A 192 -10.88 -34.09 28.64
CA PHE A 192 -12.34 -33.91 28.49
C PHE A 192 -13.01 -34.87 27.51
N PHE A 193 -12.28 -35.41 26.52
CA PHE A 193 -12.86 -36.16 25.40
C PHE A 193 -12.05 -37.36 24.91
N MET A 194 -10.85 -37.64 25.46
CA MET A 194 -9.92 -38.58 24.82
C MET A 194 -9.71 -39.90 25.57
N ASN A 195 -9.86 -41.01 24.85
CA ASN A 195 -9.40 -42.32 25.30
C ASN A 195 -7.92 -42.48 24.94
N LYS A 196 -7.09 -42.94 25.88
CA LYS A 196 -5.62 -43.03 25.70
C LYS A 196 -5.18 -43.87 24.48
N GLU A 197 -6.03 -44.78 24.02
CA GLU A 197 -5.75 -45.67 22.88
C GLU A 197 -5.88 -44.97 21.51
N ASN A 198 -6.69 -43.91 21.40
CA ASN A 198 -7.00 -43.22 20.12
C ASN A 198 -6.69 -41.71 20.13
N ALA A 199 -5.89 -41.24 21.10
CA ALA A 199 -5.65 -39.82 21.34
C ALA A 199 -5.19 -39.03 20.09
N GLY A 200 -4.46 -39.65 19.17
CA GLY A 200 -4.01 -39.01 17.92
C GLY A 200 -5.16 -38.72 16.94
N LEU A 201 -6.04 -39.69 16.70
CA LEU A 201 -7.20 -39.52 15.81
C LEU A 201 -8.22 -38.55 16.40
N GLU A 202 -8.48 -38.64 17.70
CA GLU A 202 -9.40 -37.74 18.40
C GLU A 202 -8.89 -36.29 18.38
N SER A 203 -7.58 -36.08 18.56
CA SER A 203 -6.95 -34.75 18.45
C SER A 203 -7.10 -34.16 17.05
N PHE A 204 -6.95 -35.00 16.02
CA PHE A 204 -7.10 -34.57 14.64
C PHE A 204 -8.55 -34.22 14.28
N ILE A 205 -9.53 -35.01 14.74
CA ILE A 205 -10.95 -34.71 14.56
C ILE A 205 -11.33 -33.40 15.28
N LEU A 206 -10.86 -33.23 16.52
CA LEU A 206 -11.06 -31.99 17.28
C LEU A 206 -10.47 -30.79 16.54
N PHE A 207 -9.25 -30.93 16.01
CA PHE A 207 -8.61 -29.91 15.19
C PHE A 207 -9.48 -29.51 13.98
N ILE A 208 -9.98 -30.48 13.20
CA ILE A 208 -10.83 -30.20 12.04
C ILE A 208 -12.09 -29.43 12.47
N PHE A 209 -12.70 -29.82 13.60
CA PHE A 209 -13.88 -29.15 14.13
C PHE A 209 -13.58 -27.70 14.52
N MET A 210 -12.47 -27.47 15.24
CA MET A 210 -12.04 -26.12 15.63
C MET A 210 -11.71 -25.26 14.40
N PHE A 211 -11.00 -25.81 13.42
CA PHE A 211 -10.67 -25.10 12.19
C PHE A 211 -11.93 -24.67 11.43
N LYS A 212 -12.90 -25.58 11.26
CA LYS A 212 -14.18 -25.28 10.59
C LYS A 212 -14.92 -24.12 11.27
N TRP A 213 -15.04 -24.14 12.60
CA TRP A 213 -15.74 -23.09 13.34
C TRP A 213 -15.01 -21.75 13.29
N ILE A 214 -13.70 -21.74 13.54
CA ILE A 214 -12.88 -20.53 13.50
C ILE A 214 -12.92 -19.91 12.10
N LEU A 215 -12.75 -20.73 11.05
CA LEU A 215 -12.83 -20.27 9.67
C LEU A 215 -14.22 -19.72 9.35
N GLY A 216 -15.29 -20.41 9.74
CA GLY A 216 -16.67 -19.95 9.51
C GLY A 216 -16.96 -18.59 10.15
N VAL A 217 -16.61 -18.43 11.43
CA VAL A 217 -16.76 -17.16 12.16
C VAL A 217 -15.90 -16.07 11.52
N ALA A 218 -14.64 -16.38 11.18
CA ALA A 218 -13.74 -15.42 10.57
C ALA A 218 -14.24 -14.97 9.18
N LEU A 219 -14.75 -15.89 8.36
CA LEU A 219 -15.34 -15.58 7.04
C LEU A 219 -16.58 -14.71 7.19
N TYR A 220 -17.45 -15.01 8.16
CA TYR A 220 -18.62 -14.18 8.43
C TYR A 220 -18.24 -12.74 8.80
N TYR A 221 -17.31 -12.54 9.74
CA TYR A 221 -16.89 -11.19 10.14
C TYR A 221 -15.98 -10.49 9.12
N GLY A 222 -15.26 -11.25 8.29
CA GLY A 222 -14.42 -10.76 7.22
C GLY A 222 -15.25 -10.33 6.02
N PHE A 223 -15.92 -11.28 5.37
CA PHE A 223 -16.58 -11.08 4.08
C PHE A 223 -18.03 -10.66 4.19
N ALA A 224 -18.83 -11.24 5.10
CA ALA A 224 -20.26 -10.89 5.17
C ALA A 224 -20.48 -9.44 5.62
N LYS A 225 -19.48 -8.82 6.28
CA LYS A 225 -19.45 -7.37 6.58
C LYS A 225 -18.84 -6.50 5.47
N GLY A 226 -18.64 -7.05 4.26
CA GLY A 226 -18.18 -6.31 3.08
C GLY A 226 -16.74 -5.85 3.13
N LYS A 227 -15.85 -6.52 3.88
CA LYS A 227 -14.42 -6.21 3.87
C LYS A 227 -13.69 -7.11 2.88
N ASN A 228 -12.91 -6.50 2.01
CA ASN A 228 -12.03 -7.23 1.12
C ASN A 228 -10.57 -7.16 1.53
N PHE A 229 -9.80 -8.01 0.86
CA PHE A 229 -8.37 -8.14 1.02
C PHE A 229 -7.61 -6.91 0.55
N ASN A 230 -6.46 -6.66 1.18
CA ASN A 230 -5.62 -5.50 0.89
C ASN A 230 -5.18 -5.46 -0.58
N SER A 231 -4.95 -6.63 -1.20
CA SER A 231 -4.59 -6.77 -2.60
C SER A 231 -5.62 -6.18 -3.57
N ALA A 232 -6.91 -6.21 -3.21
CA ALA A 232 -8.00 -5.72 -4.05
C ALA A 232 -8.36 -4.26 -3.79
N ILE A 233 -8.13 -3.75 -2.57
CA ILE A 233 -8.66 -2.44 -2.15
C ILE A 233 -7.65 -1.28 -2.20
N TRP A 234 -6.37 -1.54 -2.48
CA TRP A 234 -5.31 -0.53 -2.34
C TRP A 234 -5.47 0.69 -3.27
N THR A 235 -6.09 0.54 -4.43
CA THR A 235 -6.47 1.65 -5.35
C THR A 235 -7.98 1.93 -5.39
N SER A 236 -8.79 1.18 -4.63
CA SER A 236 -10.24 1.32 -4.71
C SER A 236 -10.70 2.63 -4.05
N ARG A 237 -11.47 3.41 -4.81
CA ARG A 237 -12.18 4.60 -4.31
C ARG A 237 -13.28 4.22 -3.32
N TYR A 238 -13.82 2.99 -3.44
CA TYR A 238 -14.94 2.53 -2.63
C TYR A 238 -14.46 1.87 -1.34
N TYR A 239 -15.24 2.07 -0.28
CA TYR A 239 -14.92 1.54 1.05
C TYR A 239 -15.23 0.04 1.18
N ASN A 240 -16.30 -0.41 0.51
CA ASN A 240 -16.86 -1.77 0.55
C ASN A 240 -16.67 -2.53 -0.77
N ALA A 241 -15.58 -2.27 -1.51
CA ALA A 241 -15.21 -3.09 -2.65
C ALA A 241 -14.46 -4.31 -2.18
#